data_AF-A0A1G2FBT2-F1
#
_entry.id   AF-A0A1G2FBT2-F1
#
_cell.length_a   1.000
_cell.length_b   1.000
_cell.length_c   1.000
_cell.angle_alpha   90.00
_cell.angle_beta   90.00
_cell.angle_gamma   90.00
#
_symmetry.space_group_name_H-M   'P 1'
#
loop_
_entity.id
_entity.type
_entity.pdbx_description
1 polymer ?
#
loop_
_entity_poly.entity_id
_entity_poly.type
_entity_poly.pdbx_seq_one_letter_code
_entity_poly.pdbx_strand_id
1 'polypeptide(L)'
;MQKIGQILKNFKPAEDKYISREFQSFGVYLSEELDDYKHRGLYIKLAKTVHRSILEKALSFTADSNAKNKGALFMWKLSQLRKNPKSEISNPKQIPNSNSQNQK
;
A
#
# COMPACT_ATOMS: atom_id res chain seq x y z
N MET A 1 16.42 -26.41 29.16
CA MET A 1 16.34 -26.49 27.69
C MET A 1 15.08 -27.25 27.30
N GLN A 2 14.14 -26.66 26.56
CA GLN A 2 12.96 -27.39 26.08
C GLN A 2 13.36 -28.31 24.92
N LYS A 3 12.79 -29.52 24.85
CA LYS A 3 13.03 -30.45 23.74
C LYS A 3 12.35 -29.92 22.47
N ILE A 4 13.04 -30.00 21.33
CA ILE A 4 12.53 -29.59 20.00
C ILE A 4 11.16 -30.22 19.69
N GLY A 5 10.96 -31.49 20.03
CA GLY A 5 9.69 -32.18 19.83
C GLY A 5 8.51 -31.59 20.64
N GLN A 6 8.75 -30.88 21.75
CA GLN A 6 7.69 -30.17 22.47
C GLN A 6 7.34 -28.82 21.81
N ILE A 7 8.32 -28.17 21.19
CA ILE A 7 8.12 -26.90 20.47
C ILE A 7 7.25 -27.14 19.24
N LEU A 8 7.50 -28.22 18.50
CA LEU A 8 6.76 -28.57 17.29
C LEU A 8 5.30 -28.95 17.55
N LYS A 9 4.95 -29.44 18.74
CA LYS A 9 3.55 -29.78 19.09
C LYS A 9 2.62 -28.56 19.12
N ASN A 10 3.17 -27.39 19.44
CA ASN A 10 2.40 -26.14 19.53
C ASN A 10 2.62 -25.24 18.31
N PHE A 11 3.40 -25.69 17.33
CA PHE A 11 3.67 -24.94 16.11
C PHE A 11 2.49 -25.09 15.15
N LYS A 12 1.74 -24.01 14.98
CA LYS A 12 0.66 -23.92 14.00
C LYS A 12 1.13 -23.08 12.80
N PRO A 13 1.58 -23.69 11.70
CA PRO A 13 2.09 -22.94 10.55
C PRO A 13 1.03 -22.12 9.81
N ALA A 14 -0.24 -22.49 9.95
CA ALA A 14 -1.35 -21.81 9.27
C ALA A 14 -1.94 -20.63 10.06
N GLU A 15 -1.67 -20.52 11.36
CA GLU A 15 -2.22 -19.48 12.22
C GLU A 15 -1.09 -18.56 12.68
N ASP A 16 -1.09 -17.32 12.24
CA ASP A 16 -0.23 -16.30 12.82
C ASP A 16 -0.83 -15.83 14.15
N LYS A 17 -0.06 -15.94 15.23
CA LYS A 17 -0.45 -15.53 16.59
C LYS A 17 -0.83 -14.05 16.67
N TYR A 18 -0.25 -13.19 15.83
CA TYR A 18 -0.40 -11.73 15.91
C TYR A 18 -1.29 -11.13 14.81
N ILE A 19 -1.55 -11.89 13.74
CA ILE A 19 -2.41 -11.48 12.63
C ILE A 19 -3.73 -12.24 12.72
N SER A 20 -4.70 -11.62 13.39
CA SER A 20 -6.06 -12.16 13.57
C SER A 20 -7.10 -11.51 12.66
N ARG A 21 -6.77 -10.37 12.06
CA ARG A 21 -7.69 -9.54 11.29
C ARG A 21 -7.05 -9.07 9.99
N GLU A 22 -7.90 -8.90 8.98
CA GLU A 22 -7.51 -8.48 7.62
C GLU A 22 -6.67 -7.18 7.61
N PHE A 23 -7.08 -6.16 8.36
CA PHE A 23 -6.30 -4.91 8.42
C PHE A 23 -4.91 -5.07 9.05
N GLN A 24 -4.69 -6.10 9.88
CA GLN A 24 -3.37 -6.38 10.45
C GLN A 24 -2.45 -6.96 9.38
N SER A 25 -2.93 -7.96 8.62
CA SER A 25 -2.20 -8.50 7.47
C SER A 25 -1.92 -7.42 6.44
N PHE A 26 -2.92 -6.58 6.13
CA PHE A 26 -2.74 -5.50 5.16
C PHE A 26 -1.75 -4.43 5.64
N GLY A 27 -1.76 -4.10 6.94
CA GLY A 27 -0.77 -3.18 7.51
C GLY A 27 0.66 -3.73 7.47
N VAL A 28 0.84 -5.04 7.69
CA VAL A 28 2.15 -5.70 7.55
C VAL A 28 2.59 -5.68 6.09
N TYR A 29 1.71 -6.07 5.16
CA TYR A 29 1.95 -6.04 3.72
C TYR A 29 2.39 -4.64 3.24
N LEU A 30 1.69 -3.58 3.67
CA LEU A 30 2.10 -2.20 3.36
C LEU A 30 3.50 -1.88 3.84
N SER A 31 3.88 -2.34 5.03
CA SER A 31 5.20 -2.07 5.59
C SER A 31 6.33 -2.83 4.87
N GLU A 32 6.02 -4.00 4.34
CA GLU A 32 6.95 -4.80 3.53
C GLU A 32 7.14 -4.19 2.15
N GLU A 33 6.04 -3.83 1.48
CA GLU A 33 6.06 -3.25 0.13
C GLU A 33 6.77 -1.89 0.09
N LEU A 34 6.67 -1.11 1.17
CA LEU A 34 7.31 0.19 1.31
C LEU A 34 8.74 0.12 1.86
N ASP A 35 9.25 -1.10 2.14
CA ASP A 35 10.55 -1.34 2.79
C ASP A 35 10.71 -0.54 4.11
N ASP A 36 9.62 -0.44 4.87
CA ASP A 36 9.53 0.36 6.10
C ASP A 36 8.94 -0.45 7.26
N TYR A 37 9.45 -1.66 7.44
CA TYR A 37 8.98 -2.61 8.46
C TYR A 37 9.12 -2.08 9.89
N LYS A 38 10.09 -1.18 10.13
CA LYS A 38 10.28 -0.49 11.43
C LYS A 38 9.02 0.27 11.89
N HIS A 39 8.19 0.73 10.95
CA HIS A 39 6.95 1.46 11.25
C HIS A 39 5.69 0.60 11.00
N ARG A 40 5.76 -0.74 10.98
CA ARG A 40 4.59 -1.61 10.76
C ARG A 40 3.36 -1.25 11.59
N GLY A 41 3.54 -0.85 12.86
CA GLY A 41 2.45 -0.45 13.74
C GLY A 41 1.68 0.78 13.25
N LEU A 42 2.35 1.69 12.56
CA LEU A 42 1.74 2.85 11.92
C LEU A 42 0.87 2.42 10.73
N TYR A 43 1.40 1.54 9.87
CA TYR A 43 0.66 1.03 8.71
C TYR A 43 -0.56 0.19 9.11
N ILE A 44 -0.45 -0.63 10.16
CA ILE A 44 -1.59 -1.37 10.74
C ILE A 44 -2.67 -0.40 11.26
N LYS A 45 -2.25 0.69 11.92
CA LYS A 45 -3.19 1.74 12.39
C LYS A 45 -3.88 2.43 11.21
N LEU A 46 -3.15 2.72 10.14
CA LEU A 46 -3.71 3.29 8.91
C LEU A 46 -4.71 2.32 8.26
N ALA A 47 -4.36 1.05 8.09
CA ALA A 47 -5.26 0.02 7.57
C ALA A 47 -6.54 -0.15 8.39
N LYS A 48 -6.47 0.05 9.72
CA LYS A 48 -7.64 0.00 10.60
C LYS A 48 -8.57 1.22 10.47
N THR A 49 -8.03 2.38 10.12
CA THR A 49 -8.73 3.68 10.23
C THR A 49 -9.08 4.32 8.89
N VAL A 50 -8.35 3.98 7.83
CA VAL A 50 -8.51 4.51 6.49
C VAL A 50 -9.06 3.42 5.59
N HIS A 51 -10.00 3.77 4.72
CA HIS A 51 -10.58 2.84 3.78
C HIS A 51 -9.51 2.27 2.84
N ARG A 52 -9.53 0.95 2.64
CA ARG A 52 -8.53 0.19 1.88
C ARG A 52 -8.25 0.77 0.51
N SER A 53 -9.29 1.17 -0.23
CA SER A 53 -9.15 1.71 -1.58
C SER A 53 -8.25 2.96 -1.66
N ILE A 54 -8.21 3.78 -0.59
CA ILE A 54 -7.36 4.97 -0.54
C ILE A 54 -5.90 4.55 -0.33
N LEU A 55 -5.67 3.56 0.53
CA LEU A 55 -4.34 3.02 0.82
C LEU A 55 -3.75 2.31 -0.40
N GLU A 56 -4.56 1.53 -1.12
CA GLU A 56 -4.15 0.84 -2.35
C GLU A 56 -3.79 1.84 -3.46
N LYS A 57 -4.55 2.92 -3.62
CA LYS A 57 -4.20 4.01 -4.55
C LYS A 57 -2.87 4.67 -4.20
N ALA A 58 -2.63 4.94 -2.91
CA ALA A 58 -1.35 5.50 -2.46
C ALA A 58 -0.19 4.51 -2.66
N LEU A 59 -0.44 3.22 -2.44
CA LEU A 59 0.55 2.17 -2.60
C LEU A 59 0.92 1.99 -4.08
N SER A 60 -0.06 1.86 -4.98
CA SER A 60 0.16 1.75 -6.42
C SER A 60 1.00 2.91 -6.95
N PHE A 61 0.68 4.15 -6.56
CA PHE A 61 1.47 5.32 -6.93
C PHE A 61 2.93 5.25 -6.43
N THR A 62 3.14 4.68 -5.24
CA THR A 62 4.47 4.57 -4.64
C THR A 62 5.26 3.41 -5.24
N ALA A 63 4.59 2.31 -5.60
CA ALA A 63 5.18 1.14 -6.24
C ALA A 63 5.77 1.49 -7.61
N ASP A 64 5.08 2.34 -8.39
CA ASP A 64 5.56 2.83 -9.69
C ASP A 64 6.72 3.85 -9.58
N SER A 65 7.07 4.28 -8.36
CA SER A 65 8.08 5.30 -8.13
C SER A 65 9.47 4.72 -7.85
N ASN A 66 10.51 5.39 -8.33
CA ASN A 66 11.91 5.11 -8.00
C ASN A 66 12.40 5.90 -6.77
N ALA A 67 11.49 6.26 -5.85
CA ALA A 67 11.84 7.08 -4.70
C ALA A 67 12.76 6.33 -3.72
N LYS A 68 13.80 7.01 -3.24
CA LYS A 68 14.72 6.46 -2.23
C LYS A 68 14.04 6.13 -0.90
N ASN A 69 12.96 6.85 -0.56
CA ASN A 69 12.18 6.62 0.64
C ASN A 69 10.70 6.47 0.27
N LYS A 70 10.29 5.22 0.02
CA LYS A 70 8.92 4.86 -0.37
C LYS A 70 7.92 5.16 0.74
N GLY A 71 8.24 4.90 2.01
CA GLY A 71 7.37 5.21 3.15
C GLY A 71 6.98 6.69 3.23
N ALA A 72 7.95 7.60 3.05
CA ALA A 72 7.68 9.04 3.05
C ALA A 72 6.81 9.48 1.86
N LEU A 73 7.08 8.94 0.67
CA LEU A 73 6.27 9.24 -0.53
C LEU A 73 4.84 8.73 -0.38
N PHE A 74 4.67 7.52 0.15
CA PHE A 74 3.36 6.94 0.46
C PHE A 74 2.57 7.84 1.41
N MET A 75 3.20 8.29 2.50
CA MET A 75 2.56 9.18 3.47
C MET A 75 2.17 10.53 2.86
N TRP A 76 3.04 11.10 2.02
CA TRP A 76 2.73 12.31 1.28
C TRP A 76 1.53 12.09 0.35
N LYS A 77 1.51 11.01 -0.44
CA LYS A 77 0.42 10.71 -1.37
C LYS A 77 -0.89 10.45 -0.65
N LEU A 78 -0.85 9.71 0.46
CA LEU A 78 -2.00 9.46 1.32
C LEU A 78 -2.61 10.77 1.85
N SER A 79 -1.77 11.73 2.23
CA SER A 79 -2.21 13.08 2.63
C SER A 79 -2.91 13.82 1.48
N GLN A 80 -2.40 13.71 0.24
CA GLN A 80 -3.04 14.30 -0.94
C GLN A 80 -4.43 13.70 -1.20
N LEU A 81 -4.55 12.37 -1.17
CA LEU A 81 -5.82 11.68 -1.40
C LEU A 81 -6.88 12.01 -0.33
N ARG A 82 -6.46 12.28 0.90
CA ARG A 82 -7.36 12.69 1.99
C ARG A 82 -7.82 14.13 1.88
N LYS A 83 -6.98 15.04 1.36
CA LYS A 83 -7.30 16.47 1.22
C LYS A 83 -8.15 16.76 0.00
N ASN A 84 -8.06 15.94 -1.04
CA ASN A 84 -8.81 16.12 -2.28
C ASN A 84 -9.73 14.92 -2.59
N PRO A 85 -10.95 14.86 -2.04
CA PRO A 85 -11.95 13.89 -2.49
C PRO A 85 -12.43 14.15 -3.95
N LYS A 86 -12.03 15.25 -4.59
CA LYS A 86 -12.48 15.67 -5.94
C LYS A 86 -11.41 15.72 -7.04
N SER A 87 -10.12 15.52 -6.75
CA SER A 87 -9.07 15.77 -7.76
C SER A 87 -8.71 14.57 -8.65
N GLU A 88 -9.49 13.50 -8.65
CA GLU A 88 -9.33 12.39 -9.61
C GLU A 88 -10.23 12.52 -10.86
N ILE A 89 -11.04 13.58 -10.99
CA ILE A 89 -11.88 13.81 -12.19
C ILE A 89 -11.19 14.75 -13.20
N SER A 90 -10.10 15.44 -12.84
CA SER A 90 -9.39 16.33 -13.76
C SER A 90 -8.00 15.80 -14.09
N ASN A 91 -7.92 14.94 -15.11
CA ASN A 91 -6.72 14.86 -15.94
C ASN A 91 -7.02 15.43 -17.33
N PRO A 92 -7.16 16.76 -17.52
CA PRO A 92 -7.23 17.35 -18.84
C PRO A 92 -5.80 17.62 -19.31
N LYS A 93 -5.20 16.65 -20.03
CA LYS A 93 -4.19 16.87 -21.08
C LYS A 93 -3.77 15.54 -21.73
N GLN A 94 -4.64 15.06 -22.62
CA GLN A 94 -4.22 14.67 -23.97
C GLN A 94 -5.17 15.36 -24.95
N ILE A 95 -4.75 16.48 -25.55
CA ILE A 95 -5.42 17.15 -26.67
C ILE A 95 -4.30 17.79 -27.50
N PRO A 96 -4.39 17.92 -28.83
CA PRO A 96 -4.94 17.05 -29.88
C PRO A 96 -3.81 16.61 -30.84
N ASN A 97 -4.05 15.62 -31.71
CA ASN A 97 -3.29 15.58 -32.97
C ASN A 97 -4.28 15.78 -34.12
N SER A 98 -4.44 17.04 -34.51
CA SER A 98 -5.13 17.42 -35.74
C SER A 98 -4.19 17.28 -36.93
N ASN A 99 -4.64 16.46 -37.89
CA ASN A 99 -4.36 16.51 -39.33
C ASN A 99 -2.97 16.11 -39.87
N SER A 100 -2.96 14.97 -40.55
CA SER A 100 -2.53 14.90 -41.96
C SER A 100 -3.25 13.72 -42.63
N GLN A 101 -4.25 14.01 -43.46
CA GLN A 101 -4.16 14.08 -44.92
C GLN A 101 -4.78 12.84 -45.58
N ASN A 102 -5.84 13.12 -46.34
CA ASN A 102 -6.27 12.39 -47.52
C ASN A 102 -5.11 11.73 -48.29
N GLN A 103 -5.35 10.51 -48.78
CA GLN A 103 -4.82 9.85 -49.98
C GLN A 103 -5.32 8.40 -49.90
N LYS A 104 -6.01 7.77 -50.85
CA LYS A 104 -6.45 8.04 -52.22
C LYS A 104 -7.59 7.07 -52.49
#